data_AF-A0A928J8Z4-F1
#
_entry.id   AF-A0A928J8Z4-F1
#
_cell.length_a   1.000
_cell.length_b   1.000
_cell.length_c   1.000
_cell.angle_alpha   90.00
_cell.angle_beta   90.00
_cell.angle_gamma   90.00
#
_symmetry.space_group_name_H-M   'P 1'
#
loop_
_entity.id
_entity.type
_entity.pdbx_description
1 polymer ?
#
loop_
_entity_poly.entity_id
_entity_poly.type
_entity_poly.pdbx_seq_one_letter_code
_entity_poly.pdbx_strand_id
1 'polypeptide(L)'
;MLYRRIRDLREDRDLLQKDIAKLLNCSQVCYSRYESGKRDIPTDVLIKLADFYGVTTDYILGRTDKTENNVPVRDKEDNKK
;
A
#
# COMPACT_ATOMS: atom_id res chain seq x y z
N MET A 1 12.41 -3.96 9.47
CA MET A 1 11.03 -4.46 9.35
C MET A 1 10.74 -4.76 7.89
N LEU A 2 10.05 -5.87 7.59
CA LEU A 2 9.84 -6.38 6.23
C LEU A 2 9.11 -5.38 5.31
N TYR A 3 8.18 -4.59 5.86
CA TYR A 3 7.38 -3.64 5.09
C TYR A 3 7.65 -2.18 5.49
N ARG A 4 8.93 -1.79 5.61
CA ARG A 4 9.30 -0.42 5.98
C ARG A 4 8.71 0.63 5.02
N ARG A 5 8.68 0.33 3.72
CA ARG A 5 8.26 1.28 2.68
C ARG A 5 6.80 1.71 2.74
N ILE A 6 5.89 0.86 3.23
CA ILE A 6 4.49 1.29 3.38
C ILE A 6 4.31 2.31 4.51
N ARG A 7 5.18 2.27 5.52
CA ARG A 7 5.23 3.29 6.56
C ARG A 7 5.81 4.59 6.00
N ASP A 8 6.95 4.49 5.33
CA ASP A 8 7.64 5.65 4.74
C ASP A 8 6.69 6.39 3.77
N LEU A 9 6.07 5.68 2.83
CA LEU A 9 5.09 6.24 1.89
C LEU A 9 3.87 6.88 2.56
N ARG A 10 3.43 6.34 3.71
CA ARG A 10 2.34 6.91 4.49
C ARG A 10 2.78 8.23 5.15
N GLU A 11 3.95 8.24 5.75
CA GLU A 11 4.51 9.40 6.45
C GLU A 11 4.86 10.53 5.46
N ASP A 12 5.38 10.21 4.29
CA ASP A 12 5.64 11.16 3.19
C ASP A 12 4.37 11.86 2.68
N ARG A 13 3.20 11.27 2.93
CA ARG A 13 1.88 11.84 2.56
C ARG A 13 1.13 12.44 3.76
N ASP A 14 1.77 12.56 4.92
CA ASP A 14 1.16 13.05 6.18
C ASP A 14 -0.10 12.27 6.61
N LEU A 15 -0.19 10.98 6.25
CA LEU A 15 -1.34 10.14 6.55
C LEU A 15 -1.19 9.41 7.88
N LEU A 16 -2.29 9.24 8.61
CA LEU A 16 -2.33 8.45 9.83
C LEU A 16 -2.63 6.98 9.50
N GLN A 17 -2.22 6.06 10.38
CA GLN A 17 -2.52 4.63 10.20
C GLN A 17 -4.02 4.35 10.05
N LYS A 18 -4.88 5.15 10.69
CA LYS A 18 -6.35 5.06 10.57
C LYS A 18 -6.86 5.41 9.16
N ASP A 19 -6.16 6.28 8.44
CA ASP A 19 -6.57 6.74 7.11
C ASP A 19 -6.34 5.63 6.08
N ILE A 20 -5.17 4.97 6.17
CA ILE A 20 -4.89 3.79 5.33
C ILE A 20 -5.75 2.60 5.73
N ALA A 21 -6.01 2.40 7.04
CA ALA A 21 -6.94 1.37 7.47
C ALA A 21 -8.35 1.56 6.89
N LYS A 22 -8.83 2.80 6.81
CA LYS A 22 -10.10 3.15 6.14
C LYS A 22 -10.05 2.85 4.64
N LEU A 23 -8.96 3.20 3.95
CA LEU A 23 -8.75 2.86 2.54
C LEU A 23 -8.80 1.34 2.29
N LEU A 24 -8.20 0.57 3.19
CA LEU A 24 -8.10 -0.88 3.10
C LEU A 24 -9.32 -1.63 3.67
N ASN A 25 -10.29 -0.92 4.23
CA ASN A 25 -11.43 -1.49 4.95
C ASN A 25 -11.00 -2.49 6.04
N CYS A 26 -10.01 -2.10 6.86
CA CYS A 26 -9.52 -2.90 7.98
C CYS A 26 -9.38 -2.05 9.26
N SER A 27 -9.04 -2.68 10.38
CA SER A 27 -8.78 -1.94 11.62
C SER A 27 -7.40 -1.26 11.60
N GLN A 28 -7.24 -0.15 12.30
CA GLN A 28 -5.94 0.52 12.46
C GLN A 28 -4.88 -0.41 13.06
N VAL A 29 -5.27 -1.31 13.96
CA VAL A 29 -4.40 -2.34 14.52
C VAL A 29 -3.93 -3.33 13.44
N CYS A 30 -4.83 -3.71 12.52
CA CYS A 30 -4.49 -4.60 11.40
C CYS A 30 -3.42 -3.95 10.51
N TYR A 31 -3.64 -2.70 10.10
CA TYR A 31 -2.66 -1.96 9.29
C TYR A 31 -1.33 -1.73 10.01
N SER A 32 -1.36 -1.42 11.31
CA SER A 32 -0.13 -1.31 12.12
C SER A 32 0.67 -2.63 12.19
N ARG A 33 -0.02 -3.78 12.18
CA ARG A 33 0.63 -5.10 12.10
C ARG A 33 1.27 -5.35 10.73
N TYR A 34 0.69 -4.83 9.65
CA TYR A 34 1.33 -4.84 8.33
C TYR A 34 2.63 -4.02 8.34
N GLU A 35 2.61 -2.77 8.78
CA GLU A 35 3.83 -1.93 8.83
C GLU A 35 4.95 -2.56 9.67
N SER A 36 4.57 -3.18 10.79
CA SER A 36 5.53 -3.80 11.70
C SER A 36 6.04 -5.17 11.24
N GLY A 37 5.46 -5.74 10.18
CA GLY A 37 5.76 -7.11 9.73
C GLY A 37 5.30 -8.19 10.72
N LYS A 38 4.45 -7.85 11.69
CA LYS A 38 3.82 -8.81 12.61
C LYS A 38 2.70 -9.62 11.95
N ARG A 39 2.25 -9.16 10.78
CA ARG A 39 1.28 -9.84 9.92
C ARG A 39 1.71 -9.63 8.48
N ASP A 40 1.68 -10.69 7.69
CA ASP A 40 1.91 -10.60 6.25
C ASP A 40 0.83 -9.76 5.57
N ILE A 41 1.22 -9.07 4.50
CA ILE A 41 0.32 -8.25 3.70
C ILE A 41 -0.38 -9.16 2.67
N PRO A 42 -1.72 -9.26 2.70
CA PRO A 42 -2.47 -9.92 1.63
C PRO A 42 -2.20 -9.30 0.25
N THR A 43 -2.20 -10.12 -0.80
CA THR A 43 -1.86 -9.65 -2.16
C THR A 43 -2.76 -8.53 -2.66
N ASP A 44 -4.06 -8.59 -2.37
CA ASP A 44 -5.03 -7.54 -2.70
C ASP A 44 -4.73 -6.21 -1.99
N VAL A 45 -4.32 -6.27 -0.72
CA VAL A 45 -3.87 -5.09 0.03
C VAL A 45 -2.58 -4.52 -0.57
N LEU A 46 -1.63 -5.38 -0.92
CA LEU A 46 -0.36 -4.97 -1.53
C LEU A 46 -0.59 -4.23 -2.85
N ILE A 47 -1.44 -4.78 -3.72
CA ILE A 47 -1.83 -4.15 -5.00
C ILE A 47 -2.51 -2.81 -4.74
N LYS A 48 -3.47 -2.76 -3.80
CA LYS A 48 -4.20 -1.53 -3.50
C LYS A 48 -3.30 -0.42 -2.95
N LEU A 49 -2.28 -0.77 -2.15
CA LEU A 49 -1.27 0.18 -1.68
C LEU A 49 -0.37 0.67 -2.82
N ALA A 50 0.08 -0.24 -3.70
CA ALA A 50 0.86 0.10 -4.89
C ALA A 50 0.12 1.10 -5.78
N ASP A 51 -1.16 0.83 -6.07
CA ASP A 51 -2.02 1.72 -6.85
C ASP A 51 -2.25 3.07 -6.16
N PHE A 52 -2.52 3.06 -4.85
CA PHE A 52 -2.76 4.27 -4.08
C PHE A 52 -1.53 5.18 -4.04
N TYR A 53 -0.34 4.60 -3.84
CA TYR A 53 0.91 5.35 -3.76
C TYR A 53 1.53 5.65 -5.12
N GLY A 54 1.06 5.01 -6.20
CA GLY A 54 1.62 5.17 -7.54
C GLY A 54 3.00 4.53 -7.69
N VAL A 55 3.26 3.44 -6.97
CA VAL A 55 4.54 2.69 -6.98
C VAL A 55 4.31 1.22 -7.33
N THR A 56 5.37 0.47 -7.64
CA THR A 56 5.26 -0.97 -7.92
C THR A 56 5.14 -1.77 -6.61
N THR A 57 4.60 -2.99 -6.70
CA THR A 57 4.65 -3.94 -5.59
C THR A 57 6.10 -4.35 -5.26
N ASP A 58 6.98 -4.44 -6.27
CA ASP A 58 8.41 -4.69 -6.09
C ASP A 58 9.09 -3.56 -5.32
N TYR A 59 8.68 -2.30 -5.54
CA TYR A 59 9.09 -1.20 -4.69
C TYR A 59 8.63 -1.46 -3.26
N ILE A 60 7.35 -1.73 -3.00
CA ILE A 60 6.87 -1.96 -1.62
C ILE A 60 7.62 -3.13 -0.93
N LEU A 61 7.90 -4.20 -1.66
CA LEU A 61 8.59 -5.40 -1.17
C LEU A 61 10.12 -5.24 -1.05
N GLY A 62 10.67 -4.09 -1.46
CA GLY A 62 12.11 -3.83 -1.38
C GLY A 62 12.96 -4.60 -2.39
N ARG A 63 12.36 -5.06 -3.51
CA ARG A 63 13.07 -5.78 -4.59
C ARG A 63 13.74 -4.83 -5.58
N THR A 64 13.35 -3.56 -5.59
CA THR A 64 13.91 -2.49 -6.42
C THR A 64 13.78 -1.13 -5.72
N ASP A 65 14.72 -0.21 -5.92
CA ASP A 65 14.60 1.17 -5.44
C ASP A 65 13.90 2.10 -6.45
N LYS A 66 13.59 1.57 -7.63
CA LYS A 66 12.86 2.30 -8.68
C LYS A 66 11.37 2.37 -8.32
N THR A 67 10.85 3.58 -8.21
CA THR A 67 9.42 3.86 -7.96
C THR A 67 8.58 3.83 -9.24
N GLU A 68 9.22 3.82 -10.41
CA GLU A 68 8.61 3.98 -11.73
C GLU A 68 7.64 2.83 -12.08
N ASN A 69 6.34 3.11 -11.91
CA ASN A 69 5.25 2.37 -12.53
C ASN A 69 5.15 2.78 -14.01
N ASN A 70 5.75 1.99 -14.92
CA ASN A 70 5.45 2.07 -16.36
C ASN A 70 4.16 1.31 -16.74
N VAL A 71 3.35 0.92 -15.76
CA VAL A 71 2.10 0.20 -16.00
C VAL A 71 1.00 1.23 -16.24
N PRO A 72 0.31 1.22 -17.40
CA PRO A 72 -0.83 2.10 -17.61
C PRO A 72 -1.84 1.84 -16.49
N VAL A 73 -2.23 2.90 -15.79
CA VAL A 73 -3.29 2.87 -14.77
C VAL A 73 -4.47 2.18 -15.43
N ARG A 74 -4.88 1.01 -14.94
CA ARG A 74 -6.14 0.40 -15.36
C ARG A 74 -7.22 1.42 -15.00
N ASP A 75 -7.80 2.05 -16.01
CA ASP A 75 -8.91 2.96 -15.84
C ASP A 75 -9.96 2.28 -14.96
N LYS A 76 -10.31 2.92 -13.85
CA LYS A 76 -11.40 2.48 -12.97
C LYS A 76 -12.74 2.79 -13.64
N GLU A 77 -12.99 2.19 -14.80
CA GLU A 77 -14.36 1.88 -15.20
C GLU A 77 -14.74 0.57 -14.49
N ASP A 78 -16.03 0.38 -14.18
CA ASP A 78 -16.59 -0.77 -13.45
C ASP A 78 -16.61 -0.68 -11.91
N ASN A 79 -17.29 0.34 -11.38
CA ASN A 79 -18.33 0.08 -10.38
C ASN A 79 -19.33 1.24 -10.33
N LYS A 80 -20.12 1.36 -11.40
CA LYS A 80 -21.43 2.02 -11.37
C LYS A 80 -22.45 0.97 -11.82
N LYS A 81 -22.96 0.20 -10.88
CA LYS A 81 -24.20 -0.56 -11.03
C LYS A 81 -25.00 -0.45 -9.74
#